data_AF-A0A844BL12-F1
#
_entry.id   AF-A0A844BL12-F1
#
_cell.length_a   1.000
_cell.length_b   1.000
_cell.length_c   1.000
_cell.angle_alpha   90.00
_cell.angle_beta   90.00
_cell.angle_gamma   90.00
#
_symmetry.space_group_name_H-M   'P 1'
#
loop_
_entity.id
_entity.type
_entity.pdbx_description
1 polymer ?
#
loop_
_entity_poly.entity_id
_entity_poly.type
_entity_poly.pdbx_seq_one_letter_code
_entity_poly.pdbx_strand_id
1 'polypeptide(L)'
;MGNALLVMALAAVAAVPAQAAPRLLDCVADLACVTRLDSVCDAVGLGYAMELPRKAGDKLILTTAEGERFFEFRRLEDAPGVLVQAAGGALEPGQGAGAMTVFDDLSFVLTRHSLVPLDGAEAPSTAVAITIHGRCEPRQ
;
A
#
# COMPACT_ATOMS: atom_id res chain seq x y z
N MET A 1 -49.22 -50.32 -14.60
CA MET A 1 -47.79 -50.58 -14.29
C MET A 1 -47.01 -49.36 -14.73
N GLY A 2 -46.61 -48.54 -13.76
CA GLY A 2 -45.98 -47.24 -14.00
C GLY A 2 -44.47 -47.36 -14.11
N ASN A 3 -43.87 -46.53 -14.96
CA ASN A 3 -42.44 -46.24 -14.95
C ASN A 3 -42.27 -44.73 -15.20
N ALA A 4 -42.33 -43.96 -14.12
CA ALA A 4 -41.88 -42.58 -14.10
C ALA A 4 -40.47 -42.56 -13.52
N LEU A 5 -39.45 -42.59 -14.39
CA LEU A 5 -38.06 -42.33 -14.01
C LEU A 5 -37.86 -40.82 -13.87
N LEU A 6 -38.14 -40.31 -12.67
CA LEU A 6 -37.71 -38.99 -12.21
C LEU A 6 -36.22 -39.06 -11.86
N VAL A 7 -35.36 -38.76 -12.84
CA VAL A 7 -33.95 -38.50 -12.57
C VAL A 7 -33.86 -37.07 -12.03
N MET A 8 -33.63 -36.96 -10.72
CA MET A 8 -33.30 -35.72 -10.05
C MET A 8 -32.09 -35.06 -10.73
N ALA A 9 -32.33 -33.96 -11.43
CA ALA A 9 -31.28 -33.03 -11.79
C ALA A 9 -30.76 -32.37 -10.51
N LEU A 10 -29.66 -32.89 -9.97
CA LEU A 10 -28.88 -32.25 -8.92
C LEU A 10 -28.51 -30.84 -9.41
N ALA A 11 -29.18 -29.83 -8.85
CA ALA A 11 -28.76 -28.45 -8.95
C ALA A 11 -27.40 -28.32 -8.23
N ALA A 12 -26.32 -28.57 -8.96
CA ALA A 12 -25.00 -28.14 -8.58
C ALA A 12 -24.98 -26.61 -8.64
N VAL A 13 -25.44 -25.97 -7.55
CA VAL A 13 -25.20 -24.57 -7.29
C VAL A 13 -23.70 -24.46 -7.10
N ALA A 14 -22.99 -24.16 -8.19
CA ALA A 14 -21.59 -23.78 -8.14
C ALA A 14 -21.52 -22.59 -7.19
N ALA A 15 -20.95 -22.81 -6.00
CA ALA A 15 -20.56 -21.76 -5.10
C ALA A 15 -19.48 -20.95 -5.83
N VAL A 16 -19.91 -19.94 -6.58
CA VAL A 16 -19.01 -18.92 -7.10
C VAL A 16 -18.29 -18.38 -5.86
N PRO A 17 -16.96 -18.46 -5.78
CA PRO A 17 -16.25 -17.96 -4.62
C PRO A 17 -16.60 -16.48 -4.54
N ALA A 18 -17.34 -16.10 -3.50
CA ALA A 18 -17.62 -14.72 -3.20
C ALA A 18 -16.26 -14.04 -3.10
N GLN A 19 -15.89 -13.30 -4.15
CA GLN A 19 -14.64 -12.59 -4.22
C GLN A 19 -14.76 -11.48 -3.18
N ALA A 20 -14.29 -11.77 -1.96
CA ALA A 20 -14.25 -10.81 -0.86
C ALA A 20 -13.71 -9.50 -1.39
N ALA A 21 -14.46 -8.41 -1.20
CA ALA A 21 -14.11 -7.08 -1.72
C ALA A 21 -12.65 -6.72 -1.39
N PRO A 22 -11.95 -5.97 -2.26
CA PRO A 22 -10.62 -5.47 -1.92
C PRO A 22 -10.69 -4.77 -0.56
N ARG A 23 -9.73 -5.08 0.33
CA ARG A 23 -9.66 -4.43 1.63
C ARG A 23 -9.14 -3.02 1.40
N LEU A 24 -9.94 -2.04 1.78
CA LEU A 24 -9.59 -0.63 1.71
C LEU A 24 -9.14 -0.19 3.10
N LEU A 25 -8.03 0.55 3.16
CA LEU A 25 -7.54 1.18 4.37
C LEU A 25 -7.51 2.69 4.20
N ASP A 26 -7.85 3.40 5.27
CA ASP A 26 -7.50 4.80 5.49
C ASP A 26 -6.30 4.83 6.44
N CYS A 27 -5.21 5.47 6.04
CA CYS A 27 -3.99 5.56 6.83
C CYS A 27 -3.63 7.02 7.07
N VAL A 28 -3.16 7.34 8.27
CA VAL A 28 -2.65 8.66 8.64
C VAL A 28 -1.18 8.51 9.01
N ALA A 29 -0.31 9.23 8.31
CA ALA A 29 1.07 9.41 8.73
C ALA A 29 1.14 10.41 9.87
N ASP A 30 1.84 10.02 10.93
CA ASP A 30 2.01 10.80 12.15
C ASP A 30 3.43 11.37 12.28
N LEU A 31 4.42 10.71 11.66
CA LEU A 31 5.84 11.09 11.74
C LEU A 31 6.55 10.86 10.41
N ALA A 32 7.35 11.83 9.97
CA ALA A 32 8.21 11.71 8.80
C ALA A 32 9.65 12.07 9.16
N CYS A 33 10.57 11.15 8.90
CA CYS A 33 12.00 11.29 9.18
C CYS A 33 12.78 11.37 7.86
N VAL A 34 13.64 12.39 7.72
CA VAL A 34 14.52 12.54 6.55
C VAL A 34 15.95 12.22 6.96
N THR A 35 16.48 11.12 6.45
CA THR A 35 17.86 10.67 6.72
C THR A 35 18.79 11.19 5.62
N ARG A 36 19.69 12.11 6.02
CA ARG A 36 20.94 12.59 5.38
C ARG A 36 21.29 14.01 5.84
N LEU A 37 20.31 14.77 6.33
CA LEU A 37 20.35 16.21 6.62
C LEU A 37 20.65 16.56 8.09
N ASP A 38 21.28 15.64 8.83
CA ASP A 38 20.97 15.38 10.24
C ASP A 38 19.58 14.73 10.33
N SER A 39 19.45 13.61 11.04
CA SER A 39 18.18 12.86 11.08
C SER A 39 17.13 13.69 11.82
N VAL A 40 16.33 14.43 11.06
CA VAL A 40 15.20 15.22 11.56
C VAL A 40 13.92 14.43 11.33
N CYS A 41 13.12 14.32 12.38
CA CYS A 41 11.80 13.72 12.33
C CYS A 41 10.77 14.77 12.72
N ASP A 42 9.85 15.05 11.80
CA ASP A 42 8.78 16.01 12.00
C ASP A 42 7.46 15.28 12.19
N ALA A 43 6.64 15.78 13.11
CA ALA A 43 5.25 15.36 13.19
C ALA A 43 4.51 15.81 11.93
N VAL A 44 3.75 14.88 11.34
CA VAL A 44 2.94 15.13 10.15
C VAL A 44 1.51 14.66 10.38
N GLY A 45 0.61 15.03 9.46
CA GLY A 45 -0.80 14.62 9.51
C GLY A 45 -1.32 14.35 8.10
N LEU A 46 -0.62 13.47 7.36
CA LEU A 46 -0.93 13.20 5.96
C LEU A 46 -1.80 11.96 5.82
N GLY A 47 -2.97 12.14 5.21
CA GLY A 47 -3.91 11.06 4.93
C GLY A 47 -3.59 10.32 3.63
N TYR A 48 -3.62 8.99 3.68
CA TYR A 48 -3.45 8.08 2.57
C TYR A 48 -4.63 7.13 2.46
N ALA A 49 -5.15 7.02 1.26
CA ALA A 49 -6.03 5.95 0.84
C ALA A 49 -5.23 4.80 0.24
N MET A 50 -5.45 3.59 0.75
CA MET A 50 -4.77 2.39 0.29
C MET A 50 -5.77 1.29 -0.08
N GLU A 51 -5.62 0.76 -1.29
CA GLU A 51 -6.29 -0.47 -1.70
C GLU A 51 -5.30 -1.63 -1.55
N LEU A 52 -5.65 -2.62 -0.72
CA LEU A 52 -4.79 -3.76 -0.48
C LEU A 52 -4.87 -4.77 -1.64
N PRO A 53 -3.78 -4.96 -2.41
CA PRO A 53 -3.72 -6.03 -3.39
C PRO A 53 -3.83 -7.40 -2.75
N ARG A 54 -4.34 -8.38 -3.52
CA ARG A 54 -4.61 -9.74 -3.01
C ARG A 54 -3.45 -10.70 -3.20
N LYS A 55 -2.71 -10.59 -4.30
CA LYS A 55 -1.65 -11.54 -4.65
C LYS A 55 -0.28 -10.87 -4.66
N ALA A 56 0.76 -11.63 -4.39
CA ALA A 56 2.12 -11.18 -4.63
C ALA A 56 2.27 -10.73 -6.10
N GLY A 57 3.01 -9.63 -6.29
CA GLY A 57 3.21 -8.98 -7.58
C GLY A 57 2.09 -8.02 -8.01
N ASP A 58 0.90 -8.07 -7.40
CA ASP A 58 -0.18 -7.13 -7.67
C ASP A 58 0.22 -5.71 -7.24
N LYS A 59 -0.27 -4.74 -8.01
CA LYS A 59 0.02 -3.32 -7.79
C LYS A 59 -0.67 -2.80 -6.53
N LEU A 60 0.07 -2.08 -5.70
CA LEU A 60 -0.41 -1.32 -4.57
C LEU A 60 -0.20 0.17 -4.87
N ILE A 61 -1.27 0.95 -4.80
CA ILE A 61 -1.24 2.41 -5.00
C ILE A 61 -1.58 3.09 -3.68
N LEU A 62 -0.76 4.05 -3.27
CA LEU A 62 -1.16 5.03 -2.25
C LEU A 62 -1.67 6.28 -2.94
N THR A 63 -2.83 6.71 -2.50
CA THR A 63 -3.46 7.96 -2.97
C THR A 63 -3.54 8.91 -1.79
N THR A 64 -3.14 10.17 -1.94
CA THR A 64 -3.33 11.17 -0.87
C THR A 64 -4.77 11.65 -0.83
N ALA A 65 -5.14 12.37 0.23
CA ALA A 65 -6.47 12.99 0.35
C ALA A 65 -6.84 13.90 -0.85
N GLU A 66 -5.84 14.43 -1.56
CA GLU A 66 -6.02 15.29 -2.74
C GLU A 66 -6.26 14.49 -4.04
N GLY A 67 -6.28 13.15 -3.96
CA GLY A 67 -6.48 12.26 -5.12
C GLY A 67 -5.20 12.00 -5.93
N GLU A 68 -4.07 12.58 -5.52
CA GLU A 68 -2.78 12.39 -6.17
C GLU A 68 -2.21 10.99 -5.85
N ARG A 69 -1.68 10.33 -6.88
CA ARG A 69 -1.01 9.03 -6.72
C ARG A 69 0.46 9.27 -6.48
N PHE A 70 0.93 8.89 -5.30
CA PHE A 70 2.29 9.19 -4.90
C PHE A 70 3.28 8.10 -5.31
N PHE A 71 2.88 6.82 -5.27
CA PHE A 71 3.78 5.68 -5.57
C PHE A 71 3.06 4.46 -6.15
N GLU A 72 3.80 3.71 -6.96
CA GLU A 72 3.45 2.36 -7.41
C GLU A 72 4.36 1.34 -6.74
N PHE A 73 3.78 0.60 -5.79
CA PHE A 73 4.42 -0.56 -5.19
C PHE A 73 3.86 -1.85 -5.77
N ARG A 74 4.58 -2.94 -5.61
CA ARG A 74 4.08 -4.30 -5.85
C ARG A 74 4.10 -5.08 -4.55
N ARG A 75 3.01 -5.79 -4.26
CA ARG A 75 2.89 -6.66 -3.10
C ARG A 75 3.99 -7.72 -3.13
N LEU A 76 4.64 -7.93 -2.00
CA LEU A 76 5.58 -9.03 -1.78
C LEU A 76 4.84 -10.26 -1.24
N GLU A 77 5.55 -11.37 -1.13
CA GLU A 77 5.01 -12.58 -0.48
C GLU A 77 4.58 -12.30 0.96
N ASP A 78 3.60 -13.05 1.44
CA ASP A 78 3.08 -12.90 2.80
C ASP A 78 4.14 -13.25 3.84
N ALA A 79 4.15 -12.50 4.95
CA ALA A 79 5.06 -12.71 6.06
C ALA A 79 4.28 -12.71 7.40
N PRO A 80 4.72 -13.50 8.41
CA PRO A 80 4.09 -13.47 9.73
C PRO A 80 4.13 -12.08 10.36
N GLY A 81 3.02 -11.64 10.96
CA GLY A 81 2.92 -10.32 11.61
C GLY A 81 2.65 -9.15 10.65
N VAL A 82 2.46 -9.44 9.35
CA VAL A 82 2.34 -8.44 8.29
C VAL A 82 1.02 -8.60 7.53
N LEU A 83 0.23 -7.52 7.50
CA LEU A 83 -1.00 -7.45 6.73
C LEU A 83 -0.71 -7.28 5.22
N VAL A 84 0.23 -6.40 4.90
CA VAL A 84 0.77 -6.24 3.54
C VAL A 84 2.20 -5.72 3.59
N GLN A 85 3.06 -6.28 2.73
CA GLN A 85 4.35 -5.69 2.41
C GLN A 85 4.41 -5.43 0.91
N ALA A 86 5.01 -4.31 0.52
CA ALA A 86 5.16 -3.96 -0.88
C ALA A 86 6.48 -3.22 -1.11
N ALA A 87 7.06 -3.38 -2.30
CA ALA A 87 8.24 -2.65 -2.73
C ALA A 87 8.08 -2.18 -4.17
N GLY A 88 8.77 -1.12 -4.55
CA GLY A 88 8.52 -0.47 -5.83
C GLY A 88 9.36 0.77 -6.04
N GLY A 89 8.99 1.54 -7.06
CA GLY A 89 9.76 2.67 -7.53
C GLY A 89 8.89 3.83 -7.97
N ALA A 90 9.58 4.92 -8.27
CA ALA A 90 9.05 6.21 -8.66
C ALA A 90 7.98 6.18 -9.75
N LEU A 91 6.96 7.03 -9.60
CA LEU A 91 6.09 7.42 -10.71
C LEU A 91 6.65 8.63 -11.47
N GLU A 92 7.57 9.38 -10.86
CA GLU A 92 8.08 10.66 -11.37
C GLU A 92 9.62 10.73 -11.40
N PRO A 93 10.20 11.61 -12.25
CA PRO A 93 11.64 11.87 -12.24
C PRO A 93 12.14 12.35 -10.86
N GLY A 94 13.27 11.80 -10.42
CA GLY A 94 13.91 12.18 -9.16
C GLY A 94 13.44 11.39 -7.93
N GLN A 95 12.38 10.59 -8.02
CA GLN A 95 12.08 9.61 -6.97
C GLN A 95 12.90 8.32 -7.20
N GLY A 96 13.29 7.67 -6.11
CA GLY A 96 14.01 6.40 -6.13
C GLY A 96 13.11 5.21 -5.82
N ALA A 97 13.71 4.11 -5.38
CA ALA A 97 12.96 2.96 -4.87
C ALA A 97 12.35 3.25 -3.49
N GLY A 98 11.33 2.50 -3.12
CA GLY A 98 10.73 2.52 -1.80
C GLY A 98 10.13 1.18 -1.40
N ALA A 99 9.78 1.08 -0.14
CA ALA A 99 9.12 -0.07 0.44
C ALA A 99 8.10 0.39 1.48
N MET A 100 7.04 -0.39 1.63
CA MET A 100 6.00 -0.16 2.62
C MET A 100 5.63 -1.46 3.30
N THR A 101 5.28 -1.37 4.58
CA THR A 101 4.73 -2.47 5.35
C THR A 101 3.57 -1.94 6.18
N VAL A 102 2.44 -2.64 6.15
CA VAL A 102 1.36 -2.51 7.12
C VAL A 102 1.37 -3.79 7.96
N PHE A 103 1.50 -3.64 9.26
CA PHE A 103 1.54 -4.75 10.22
C PHE A 103 0.13 -5.17 10.65
N ASP A 104 0.03 -6.31 11.31
CA ASP A 104 -1.27 -6.85 11.78
C ASP A 104 -1.96 -5.95 12.83
N ASP A 105 -1.20 -5.11 13.54
CA ASP A 105 -1.72 -4.09 14.47
C ASP A 105 -2.13 -2.77 13.78
N LEU A 106 -2.13 -2.76 12.45
CA LEU A 106 -2.42 -1.62 11.58
C LEU A 106 -1.44 -0.45 11.68
N SER A 107 -0.31 -0.62 12.36
CA SER A 107 0.82 0.31 12.17
C SER A 107 1.35 0.18 10.74
N PHE A 108 1.80 1.27 10.15
CA PHE A 108 2.49 1.22 8.86
C PHE A 108 3.80 2.00 8.88
N VAL A 109 4.73 1.51 8.06
CA VAL A 109 5.99 2.19 7.77
C VAL A 109 6.16 2.23 6.26
N LEU A 110 6.42 3.43 5.74
CA LEU A 110 6.74 3.69 4.34
C LEU A 110 8.12 4.31 4.27
N THR A 111 9.06 3.68 3.58
CA THR A 111 10.36 4.28 3.27
C THR A 111 10.47 4.54 1.78
N ARG A 112 10.95 5.72 1.42
CA ARG A 112 11.21 6.11 0.02
C ARG A 112 12.56 6.80 -0.10
N HIS A 113 13.15 6.70 -1.28
CA HIS A 113 14.32 7.48 -1.65
C HIS A 113 13.92 8.61 -2.60
N SER A 114 14.55 9.77 -2.48
CA SER A 114 14.26 10.92 -3.35
C SER A 114 15.51 11.75 -3.58
N LEU A 115 15.62 12.38 -4.74
CA LEU A 115 16.60 13.41 -5.03
C LEU A 115 15.95 14.77 -4.81
N VAL A 116 16.41 15.52 -3.81
CA VAL A 116 15.85 16.82 -3.45
C VAL A 116 16.88 17.93 -3.60
N PRO A 117 16.52 19.11 -4.16
CA PRO A 117 17.37 20.29 -4.12
C PRO A 117 17.27 20.91 -2.71
N LEU A 118 18.37 20.92 -1.96
CA LEU A 118 18.37 21.34 -0.56
C LEU A 118 18.62 22.84 -0.37
N ASP A 119 19.35 23.48 -1.30
CA ASP A 119 19.77 24.88 -1.19
C ASP A 119 19.17 25.77 -2.31
N GLY A 120 17.95 25.45 -2.75
CA GLY A 120 17.26 26.14 -3.85
C GLY A 120 17.42 25.46 -5.21
N ALA A 121 16.67 25.93 -6.22
CA ALA A 121 16.48 25.23 -7.50
C ALA A 121 17.77 25.05 -8.34
N GLU A 122 18.82 25.83 -8.07
CA GLU A 122 20.11 25.74 -8.78
C GLU A 122 21.16 24.89 -8.04
N ALA A 123 20.88 24.43 -6.81
CA ALA A 123 21.79 23.60 -6.04
C ALA A 123 21.77 22.12 -6.52
N PRO A 124 22.89 21.39 -6.43
CA PRO A 124 22.92 19.98 -6.78
C PRO A 124 21.96 19.16 -5.91
N SER A 125 21.10 18.38 -6.56
CA SER A 125 20.17 17.50 -5.85
C SER A 125 20.91 16.49 -4.98
N THR A 126 20.33 16.25 -3.81
CA THR A 126 20.86 15.35 -2.80
C THR A 126 19.91 14.19 -2.60
N ALA A 127 20.42 12.96 -2.65
CA ALA A 127 19.64 11.76 -2.39
C ALA A 127 19.33 11.58 -0.90
N VAL A 128 18.07 11.64 -0.51
CA VAL A 128 17.61 11.45 0.87
C VAL A 128 16.81 10.16 0.99
N ALA A 129 16.77 9.58 2.18
CA ALA A 129 15.79 8.56 2.54
C ALA A 129 14.73 9.19 3.45
N ILE A 130 13.46 9.03 3.10
CA ILE A 130 12.33 9.54 3.85
C ILE A 130 11.59 8.33 4.40
N THR A 131 11.52 8.21 5.72
CA THR A 131 10.77 7.16 6.43
C THR A 131 9.56 7.79 7.11
N ILE A 132 8.38 7.27 6.80
CA ILE A 132 7.09 7.75 7.27
C ILE A 132 6.49 6.66 8.15
N HIS A 133 6.07 7.02 9.35
CA HIS A 133 5.36 6.17 10.28
C HIS A 133 3.93 6.66 10.45
N GLY A 134 3.00 5.74 10.65
CA GLY A 134 1.63 6.09 10.95
C GLY A 134 0.78 4.88 11.28
N ARG A 135 -0.54 5.08 11.22
CA ARG A 135 -1.53 4.03 11.46
C ARG A 135 -2.63 4.01 10.44
N CYS A 136 -3.19 2.83 10.23
CA CYS A 136 -4.31 2.58 9.34
C CYS A 136 -5.55 2.15 10.12
N GLU A 137 -6.69 2.29 9.45
CA GLU A 137 -7.96 1.71 9.85
C GLU A 137 -8.70 1.15 8.64
N PRO A 138 -9.56 0.13 8.81
CA PRO A 138 -10.42 -0.35 7.73
C PRO A 138 -11.35 0.76 7.26
N ARG A 139 -11.36 1.04 5.96
CA ARG A 139 -12.33 1.96 5.35
C ARG A 139 -13.70 1.27 5.29
N GLN A 140 -14.71 1.95 5.82
CA GLN A 140 -16.11 1.49 5.78
C GLN A 140 -16.76 1.75 4.42
#